data_AF-A0A175RJL6-F1
#
_entry.id   AF-A0A175RJL6-F1
#
_cell.length_a   1.000
_cell.length_b   1.000
_cell.length_c   1.000
_cell.angle_alpha   90.00
_cell.angle_beta   90.00
_cell.angle_gamma   90.00
#
_symmetry.space_group_name_H-M   'P 1'
#
loop_
_entity.id
_entity.type
_entity.pdbx_description
1 polymer ?
#
loop_
_entity_poly.entity_id
_entity_poly.type
_entity_poly.pdbx_seq_one_letter_code
_entity_poly.pdbx_strand_id
1 'polypeptide(L)'
;MSQRLLADPAAAVVLRICRSSPGFIPIVARGQVYPVRESDIGNYPVHSDLSVEDFVLGLEALGCHFFRDGMDDVCVREPESFRSPVWATRARQIQALMTDTWEGRRTALSDYLHEQDGLSDAD
;
A
#
# COMPACT_ATOMS: atom_id res chain seq x y z
N MET A 1 -12.96 2.57 -6.60
CA MET A 1 -12.65 3.57 -5.54
C MET A 1 -11.22 4.10 -5.59
N SER A 2 -10.30 3.48 -6.34
CA SER A 2 -8.89 3.87 -6.47
C SER A 2 -8.63 5.27 -7.05
N GLN A 3 -9.41 5.72 -8.04
CA GLN A 3 -9.22 7.05 -8.66
C GLN A 3 -9.40 8.22 -7.69
N ARG A 4 -10.21 8.06 -6.62
CA ARG A 4 -10.43 9.13 -5.64
C ARG A 4 -9.23 9.34 -4.72
N LEU A 5 -8.50 8.29 -4.37
CA LEU A 5 -7.37 8.37 -3.44
C LEU A 5 -6.16 9.07 -4.09
N LEU A 6 -5.92 8.80 -5.37
CA LEU A 6 -4.86 9.44 -6.16
C LEU A 6 -5.21 10.87 -6.60
N ALA A 7 -6.50 11.17 -6.78
CA ALA A 7 -6.97 12.51 -7.12
C ALA A 7 -7.22 13.40 -5.88
N ASP A 8 -7.08 12.86 -4.66
CA ASP A 8 -7.31 13.62 -3.44
C ASP A 8 -6.09 14.52 -3.12
N PRO A 9 -6.24 15.86 -3.17
CA PRO A 9 -5.16 16.76 -2.79
C PRO A 9 -4.70 16.58 -1.34
N ALA A 10 -5.56 16.08 -0.44
CA ALA A 10 -5.17 15.76 0.93
C ALA A 10 -4.18 14.59 0.97
N ALA A 11 -4.40 13.54 0.16
CA ALA A 11 -3.49 12.41 0.05
C ALA A 11 -2.12 12.85 -0.47
N ALA A 12 -2.07 13.74 -1.47
CA ALA A 12 -0.82 14.28 -1.99
C ALA A 12 0.00 15.03 -0.92
N VAL A 13 -0.67 15.80 -0.05
CA VAL A 13 -0.01 16.50 1.07
C VAL A 13 0.56 15.50 2.08
N VAL A 14 -0.20 14.47 2.43
CA VAL A 14 0.24 13.41 3.36
C VAL A 14 1.46 12.68 2.82
N LEU A 15 1.45 12.30 1.54
CA LEU A 15 2.60 11.65 0.92
C LEU A 15 3.82 12.55 0.89
N ARG A 16 3.63 13.85 0.67
CA ARG A 16 4.74 14.81 0.76
C ARG A 16 5.33 14.85 2.17
N ILE A 17 4.49 14.90 3.21
CA ILE A 17 4.94 14.87 4.61
C ILE A 17 5.75 13.60 4.89
N CYS A 18 5.23 12.43 4.53
CA CYS A 18 5.92 11.17 4.77
C CYS A 18 7.25 11.05 4.01
N ARG A 19 7.37 11.64 2.80
CA ARG A 19 8.64 11.69 2.05
C ARG A 19 9.65 12.68 2.63
N SER A 20 9.18 13.81 3.16
CA SER A 20 10.06 14.90 3.63
C SER A 20 10.43 14.81 5.10
N SER A 21 9.68 14.03 5.89
CA SER A 21 9.80 14.00 7.35
C SER A 21 10.10 12.58 7.84
N PRO A 22 11.36 12.28 8.22
CA PRO A 22 11.72 11.00 8.79
C PRO A 22 10.85 10.64 10.01
N GLY A 23 10.52 9.36 10.15
CA GLY A 23 9.67 8.85 11.23
C GLY A 23 8.17 9.00 10.98
N PHE A 24 7.75 9.41 9.78
CA PHE A 24 6.36 9.35 9.33
C PHE A 24 6.20 8.33 8.20
N ILE A 25 5.10 7.58 8.27
CA ILE A 25 4.71 6.57 7.28
C ILE A 25 3.28 6.83 6.82
N PRO A 26 2.98 6.69 5.51
CA PRO A 26 1.63 6.83 5.02
C PRO A 26 0.86 5.53 5.28
N ILE A 27 -0.29 5.62 5.95
CA ILE A 27 -1.20 4.47 6.11
C ILE A 27 -2.52 4.75 5.40
N VAL A 28 -3.13 3.71 4.84
CA VAL A 28 -4.50 3.79 4.31
C VAL A 28 -5.46 3.15 5.30
N ALA A 29 -6.47 3.91 5.72
CA ALA A 29 -7.55 3.43 6.57
C ALA A 29 -8.86 4.07 6.14
N ARG A 30 -9.94 3.27 6.03
CA ARG A 30 -11.28 3.74 5.67
C ARG A 30 -11.31 4.62 4.40
N GLY A 31 -10.50 4.26 3.40
CA GLY A 31 -10.41 4.99 2.13
C GLY A 31 -9.69 6.35 2.21
N GLN A 32 -8.96 6.64 3.28
CA GLN A 32 -8.17 7.87 3.45
C GLN A 32 -6.71 7.55 3.77
N VAL A 33 -5.81 8.46 3.41
CA VAL A 33 -4.37 8.37 3.71
C VAL A 33 -4.04 9.23 4.92
N TYR A 34 -3.34 8.66 5.90
CA TYR A 34 -2.93 9.37 7.11
C TYR A 34 -1.40 9.36 7.27
N PRO A 35 -0.78 10.47 7.70
CA PRO A 35 0.62 10.51 8.08
C PRO A 35 0.76 10.04 9.53
N VAL A 36 1.17 8.80 9.73
CA VAL A 36 1.31 8.21 11.07
C VAL A 36 2.78 8.23 11.47
N ARG A 37 3.05 8.57 12.74
CA ARG A 37 4.40 8.42 13.28
C ARG A 37 4.71 6.95 13.45
N GLU A 38 5.95 6.58 13.13
CA GLU A 38 6.43 5.20 13.31
C GLU A 38 6.26 4.69 14.74
N SER A 39 6.44 5.57 15.75
CA SER A 39 6.20 5.25 17.17
C SER A 39 4.76 4.86 17.49
N ASP A 40 3.81 5.35 16.69
CA ASP A 40 2.38 5.26 16.98
C ASP A 40 1.71 4.18 16.12
N ILE A 41 2.47 3.48 15.25
CA ILE A 41 1.92 2.51 14.31
C ILE A 41 1.14 1.38 15.00
N GLY A 42 1.54 1.01 16.23
CA GLY A 42 0.84 0.01 17.03
C GLY A 42 -0.61 0.39 17.35
N ASN A 43 -0.96 1.67 17.30
CA ASN A 43 -2.32 2.18 17.53
C ASN A 43 -3.20 2.10 16.27
N TYR A 44 -2.65 1.71 15.13
CA TYR A 44 -3.36 1.60 13.85
C TYR A 44 -3.38 0.16 13.35
N PRO A 45 -3.93 -0.81 14.07
CA PRO A 45 -3.95 -2.21 13.63
C PRO A 45 -4.65 -2.37 12.26
N VAL A 46 -4.15 -3.29 11.43
CA VAL A 46 -4.91 -3.74 10.26
C VAL A 46 -5.98 -4.68 10.79
N HIS A 47 -7.24 -4.27 10.71
CA HIS A 47 -8.35 -5.12 11.13
C HIS A 47 -8.91 -5.92 9.95
N SER A 48 -9.39 -7.13 10.22
CA SER A 48 -9.98 -8.03 9.23
C SER A 48 -11.38 -7.63 8.74
N ASP A 49 -11.97 -6.61 9.36
CA ASP A 49 -13.27 -6.02 8.99
C ASP A 49 -13.16 -4.91 7.93
N LEU A 50 -11.94 -4.45 7.64
CA LEU A 50 -11.65 -3.66 6.44
C LEU A 50 -11.68 -4.60 5.25
N SER A 51 -12.33 -4.19 4.15
CA SER A 51 -12.24 -4.96 2.91
C SER A 51 -10.76 -5.03 2.54
N VAL A 52 -10.21 -6.24 2.54
CA VAL A 52 -8.79 -6.48 2.20
C VAL A 52 -8.47 -5.83 0.84
N GLU A 53 -9.47 -5.79 -0.05
CA GLU A 53 -9.44 -5.10 -1.33
C GLU A 53 -9.19 -3.59 -1.22
N ASP A 54 -9.95 -2.84 -0.40
CA ASP A 54 -9.74 -1.39 -0.24
C ASP A 54 -8.37 -1.07 0.36
N PHE A 55 -7.95 -1.90 1.31
CA PHE A 55 -6.67 -1.74 1.98
C PHE A 55 -5.50 -1.91 0.99
N VAL A 56 -5.61 -2.92 0.13
CA VAL A 56 -4.65 -3.16 -0.94
C VAL A 56 -4.66 -2.09 -2.00
N LEU A 57 -5.84 -1.70 -2.48
CA LEU A 57 -5.97 -0.66 -3.50
C LEU A 57 -5.31 0.62 -3.00
N GLY A 58 -5.47 0.89 -1.70
CA GLY A 58 -4.75 1.93 -0.99
C GLY A 58 -3.24 1.80 -1.11
N LEU A 59 -2.69 0.63 -0.75
CA LEU A 59 -1.24 0.39 -0.78
C LEU A 59 -0.64 0.41 -2.18
N GLU A 60 -1.33 -0.14 -3.18
CA GLU A 60 -0.93 -0.03 -4.58
C GLU A 60 -0.91 1.42 -5.04
N ALA A 61 -1.90 2.23 -4.63
CA ALA A 61 -1.91 3.67 -4.89
C ALA A 61 -0.75 4.42 -4.20
N LEU A 62 -0.17 3.86 -3.14
CA LEU A 62 1.06 4.39 -2.52
C LEU A 62 2.35 3.97 -3.24
N GLY A 63 2.25 3.10 -4.25
CA GLY A 63 3.37 2.52 -4.97
C GLY A 63 3.92 1.24 -4.34
N CYS A 64 3.16 0.59 -3.46
CA CYS A 64 3.52 -0.76 -2.98
C CYS A 64 3.12 -1.79 -4.04
N HIS A 65 3.95 -2.82 -4.21
CA HIS A 65 3.67 -3.93 -5.12
C HIS A 65 3.46 -5.22 -4.33
N PHE A 66 2.41 -5.95 -4.66
CA PHE A 66 2.13 -7.26 -4.10
C PHE A 66 2.61 -8.33 -5.07
N PHE A 67 3.31 -9.35 -4.58
CA PHE A 67 3.80 -10.47 -5.40
C PHE A 67 3.79 -11.75 -4.57
N ARG A 68 3.69 -12.92 -5.22
CA ARG A 68 3.89 -14.19 -4.52
C ARG A 68 5.36 -14.59 -4.57
N ASP A 69 5.88 -15.09 -3.46
CA ASP A 69 7.23 -15.65 -3.43
C ASP A 69 7.23 -17.14 -3.84
N GLY A 70 8.41 -17.77 -3.80
CA GLY A 70 8.56 -19.19 -4.16
C GLY A 70 7.89 -20.17 -3.20
N MET A 71 7.35 -19.71 -2.07
CA MET A 71 6.60 -20.49 -1.08
C MET A 71 5.09 -20.24 -1.16
N ASP A 72 4.64 -19.51 -2.19
CA ASP A 72 3.24 -19.12 -2.42
C ASP A 72 2.69 -18.11 -1.40
N ASP A 73 3.58 -17.48 -0.63
CA ASP A 73 3.24 -16.42 0.32
C ASP A 73 3.07 -15.08 -0.39
N VAL A 74 2.03 -14.32 -0.03
CA VAL A 74 1.86 -12.95 -0.50
C VAL A 74 2.91 -12.08 0.17
N CYS A 75 3.75 -11.44 -0.63
CA CYS A 75 4.75 -10.46 -0.22
C CYS A 75 4.33 -9.04 -0.62
N VAL A 76 4.86 -8.05 0.11
CA VAL A 76 4.65 -6.61 -0.17
C VAL A 76 6.01 -5.98 -0.39
N ARG A 77 6.22 -5.36 -1.54
CA ARG A 77 7.38 -4.54 -1.86
C ARG A 77 6.99 -3.08 -1.76
N GLU A 78 7.67 -2.37 -0.87
CA GLU A 78 7.44 -0.95 -0.61
C GLU A 78 8.32 -0.11 -1.55
N PRO A 79 7.91 1.12 -1.92
CA PRO A 79 8.77 2.04 -2.66
C PRO A 79 9.90 2.54 -1.75
N GLU A 80 11.07 2.83 -2.33
CA GLU A 80 12.28 3.21 -1.59
C GLU A 80 12.04 4.41 -0.65
N SER A 81 11.18 5.35 -1.05
CA SER A 81 10.85 6.54 -0.28
C SER A 81 10.16 6.27 1.05
N PHE A 82 9.62 5.06 1.25
CA PHE A 82 8.89 4.68 2.47
C PHE A 82 9.52 3.47 3.19
N ARG A 83 10.67 3.00 2.70
CA ARG A 83 11.31 1.79 3.23
C ARG A 83 11.87 2.04 4.63
N SER A 84 11.25 1.46 5.66
CA SER A 84 11.75 1.51 7.04
C SER A 84 11.50 0.19 7.78
N PRO A 85 12.24 -0.11 8.88
CA PRO A 85 12.02 -1.33 9.66
C PRO A 85 10.58 -1.46 10.22
N VAL A 86 9.97 -0.31 10.51
CA VAL A 86 8.60 -0.22 10.99
C VAL A 86 7.62 -0.56 9.86
N TRP A 87 7.90 -0.09 8.64
CA TRP A 87 7.14 -0.46 7.45
C TRP A 87 7.24 -1.96 7.14
N ALA A 88 8.43 -2.55 7.24
CA ALA A 88 8.60 -3.99 7.08
C ALA A 88 7.83 -4.83 8.12
N THR A 89 7.61 -4.28 9.33
CA THR A 89 6.75 -4.92 10.35
C THR A 89 5.27 -4.83 9.95
N ARG A 90 4.86 -3.68 9.43
CA ARG A 90 3.51 -3.45 8.92
C ARG A 90 3.20 -4.34 7.73
N ALA A 91 4.10 -4.42 6.75
CA ALA A 91 3.98 -5.32 5.61
C ALA A 91 3.68 -6.74 6.07
N ARG A 92 4.41 -7.27 7.07
CA ARG A 92 4.16 -8.61 7.63
C ARG A 92 2.77 -8.77 8.25
N GLN A 93 2.26 -7.76 8.95
CA GLN A 93 0.88 -7.79 9.48
C GLN A 93 -0.15 -7.88 8.35
N ILE A 94 0.11 -7.17 7.25
CA ILE A 94 -0.77 -7.14 6.08
C ILE A 94 -0.75 -8.51 5.38
N GLN A 95 0.44 -9.06 5.17
CA GLN A 95 0.62 -10.39 4.58
C GLN A 95 -0.17 -11.46 5.35
N ALA A 96 -0.10 -11.43 6.69
CA ALA A 96 -0.82 -12.37 7.55
C ALA A 96 -2.36 -12.30 7.42
N LEU A 97 -2.91 -11.22 6.87
CA LEU A 97 -4.36 -11.09 6.62
C LEU A 97 -4.75 -11.53 5.20
N MET A 98 -3.79 -11.60 4.28
CA MET A 98 -4.01 -11.88 2.86
C MET A 98 -3.89 -13.35 2.50
N THR A 99 -3.33 -14.18 3.38
CA THR A 99 -2.86 -15.55 3.11
C THR A 99 -3.93 -16.55 2.64
N ASP A 100 -5.23 -16.31 2.88
CA ASP A 100 -6.28 -17.27 2.48
C ASP A 100 -7.29 -16.76 1.44
N THR A 101 -7.42 -15.43 1.25
CA THR A 101 -8.47 -14.84 0.40
C THR A 101 -7.96 -14.17 -0.86
N TRP A 102 -6.65 -13.97 -0.97
CA TRP A 102 -6.04 -13.35 -2.14
C TRP A 102 -5.58 -14.42 -3.13
N GLU A 103 -6.47 -14.87 -4.02
CA GLU A 103 -6.18 -15.84 -5.09
C GLU A 103 -5.31 -15.27 -6.23
N GLY A 104 -4.27 -14.51 -5.92
CA GLY A 104 -3.40 -13.89 -6.93
C GLY A 104 -4.13 -12.92 -7.87
N ARG A 105 -5.33 -12.46 -7.50
CA ARG A 105 -6.08 -11.50 -8.31
C ARG A 105 -5.32 -10.18 -8.27
N ARG A 106 -4.82 -9.77 -9.43
CA ARG A 106 -4.49 -8.36 -9.65
C ARG A 106 -5.76 -7.55 -9.37
N THR A 107 -5.62 -6.48 -8.63
CA THR A 107 -6.74 -5.54 -8.51
C THR A 107 -6.94 -4.85 -9.85
N ALA A 108 -8.13 -4.32 -10.10
CA ALA A 108 -8.38 -3.47 -11.27
C ALA A 108 -7.44 -2.25 -11.34
N LEU A 109 -6.87 -1.81 -10.20
CA LEU A 109 -5.84 -0.78 -10.17
C LEU A 109 -4.48 -1.32 -10.60
N SER A 110 -4.09 -2.51 -10.14
CA SER A 110 -2.88 -3.21 -10.56
C SER A 110 -2.85 -3.45 -12.07
N ASP A 111 -3.99 -3.88 -12.64
CA ASP A 111 -4.13 -4.06 -14.09
C ASP A 111 -3.97 -2.73 -14.84
N TYR A 112 -4.65 -1.68 -14.38
CA TYR A 112 -4.54 -0.33 -14.96
C TYR A 112 -3.10 0.23 -14.90
N LEU A 113 -2.41 0.11 -13.77
CA LEU A 113 -1.04 0.61 -13.60
C LEU A 113 -0.05 -0.15 -14.49
N HIS A 114 -0.20 -1.47 -14.61
CA HIS A 114 0.64 -2.28 -15.51
C HIS A 114 0.39 -2.01 -16.99
N GLU A 115 -0.85 -1.73 -17.39
CA GLU A 115 -1.14 -1.27 -18.75
C GLU A 115 -0.43 0.05 -19.06
N GLN A 116 -0.33 0.97 -18.08
CA GLN A 116 0.40 2.23 -18.26
C GLN A 116 1.93 2.05 -18.28
N ASP A 117 2.50 1.19 -17.44
CA ASP A 117 3.94 0.90 -17.44
C ASP A 117 4.38 0.23 -18.76
N GLY A 118 3.58 -0.70 -19.29
CA GLY A 118 3.84 -1.36 -20.57
C GLY A 118 3.72 -0.44 -21.80
N LEU A 119 3.10 0.72 -21.66
CA LEU A 119 3.08 1.78 -22.67
C LEU A 119 4.31 2.72 -22.58
N SER A 120 5.06 2.70 -21.48
CA SER A 120 6.21 3.58 -21.27
C SER A 120 7.53 3.07 -21.86
N ASP A 121 7.61 1.78 -22.18
CA ASP A 121 8.78 1.13 -22.82
C ASP A 121 8.68 1.10 -24.36
N ALA A 122 7.73 1.81 -24.96
CA ALA A 122 7.43 1.76 -26.40
C ALA A 122 7.96 2.95 -27.23
N ASP A 123 8.77 3.84 -26.68
CA ASP A 123 9.40 4.97 -27.40
C ASP A 123 10.93 4.84 -27.55
#